data_AF-A0A8T3M8C5-F1
#
_entry.id   AF-A0A8T3M8C5-F1
#
_cell.length_a   1.000
_cell.length_b   1.000
_cell.length_c   1.000
_cell.angle_alpha   90.00
_cell.angle_beta   90.00
_cell.angle_gamma   90.00
#
_symmetry.space_group_name_H-M   'P 1'
#
loop_
_entity.id
_entity.type
_entity.pdbx_description
1 polymer ?
#
loop_
_entity_poly.entity_id
_entity_poly.type
_entity_poly.pdbx_seq_one_letter_code
_entity_poly.pdbx_strand_id
1 'polypeptide(L)'
;LLGTVWGPEVLLAGFVQGAAAEVVFGFTLYRLWSFPVLAVAAVASAAAAWVLDWVIYYAAVDPTIQLVRLVFMAISAVVIVAGGSVALHRSLKKAGVLEGFPD
;
A
#
# COMPACT_ATOMS: atom_id res chain seq x y z
N LEU A 1 -19.21 -4.33 0.06
CA LEU A 1 -19.85 -5.41 0.86
C LEU A 1 -20.26 -4.92 2.25
N LEU A 2 -19.40 -4.18 2.97
CA LEU A 2 -19.72 -3.62 4.30
C LEU A 2 -20.43 -2.24 4.26
N GLY A 3 -21.07 -1.86 3.15
CA GLY A 3 -21.80 -0.59 3.04
C GLY A 3 -20.94 0.68 3.02
N THR A 4 -19.80 0.68 2.31
CA THR A 4 -18.98 1.89 2.15
C THR A 4 -19.73 3.01 1.42
N VAL A 5 -19.60 4.25 1.90
CA VAL A 5 -20.19 5.45 1.28
C VAL A 5 -19.64 5.75 -0.11
N TRP A 6 -18.44 5.25 -0.40
CA TRP A 6 -17.74 5.40 -1.68
C TRP A 6 -18.18 4.36 -2.74
N GLY A 7 -19.13 3.48 -2.40
CA GLY A 7 -19.68 2.51 -3.34
C GLY A 7 -18.61 1.56 -3.94
N PRO A 8 -18.80 1.11 -5.20
CA PRO A 8 -17.87 0.20 -5.88
C PRO A 8 -16.50 0.81 -6.19
N GLU A 9 -16.33 2.13 -6.15
CA GLU A 9 -15.07 2.81 -6.47
C GLU A 9 -13.93 2.36 -5.54
N VAL A 10 -14.25 1.97 -4.31
CA VAL A 10 -13.27 1.39 -3.37
C VAL A 10 -12.62 0.11 -3.92
N LEU A 11 -13.35 -0.68 -4.71
CA LEU A 11 -12.80 -1.89 -5.32
C LEU A 11 -11.76 -1.53 -6.39
N LEU A 12 -12.05 -0.49 -7.19
CA LEU A 12 -11.08 0.03 -8.17
C LEU A 12 -9.84 0.59 -7.47
N ALA A 13 -10.04 1.41 -6.42
CA ALA A 13 -8.95 1.96 -5.63
C ALA A 13 -8.08 0.86 -5.00
N GLY A 14 -8.70 -0.13 -4.37
CA GLY A 14 -7.99 -1.27 -3.78
C GLY A 14 -7.26 -2.12 -4.82
N PHE A 15 -7.86 -2.34 -5.99
CA PHE A 15 -7.22 -3.06 -7.09
C PHE A 15 -5.97 -2.34 -7.59
N VAL A 16 -6.06 -1.04 -7.87
CA VAL A 16 -4.93 -0.24 -8.36
C VAL A 16 -3.81 -0.17 -7.33
N GLN A 17 -4.16 0.01 -6.05
CA GLN A 17 -3.21 0.00 -4.94
C GLN A 17 -2.50 -1.34 -4.77
N GLY A 18 -3.26 -2.44 -4.83
CA GLY A 18 -2.72 -3.80 -4.74
C GLY A 18 -1.83 -4.14 -5.92
N ALA A 19 -2.29 -3.87 -7.14
CA ALA A 19 -1.53 -4.14 -8.37
C ALA A 19 -0.18 -3.41 -8.37
N ALA A 20 -0.13 -2.15 -7.92
CA ALA A 20 1.12 -1.41 -7.84
C ALA A 20 2.12 -2.00 -6.83
N ALA A 21 1.64 -2.47 -5.68
CA ALA A 21 2.48 -3.19 -4.72
C ALA A 21 2.97 -4.52 -5.29
N GLU A 22 2.08 -5.28 -5.94
CA GLU A 22 2.38 -6.57 -6.56
C GLU A 22 3.44 -6.47 -7.65
N VAL A 23 3.47 -5.39 -8.43
CA VAL A 23 4.53 -5.15 -9.42
C VAL A 23 5.92 -5.14 -8.75
N VAL A 24 6.05 -4.54 -7.57
CA VAL A 24 7.32 -4.51 -6.82
C VAL A 24 7.73 -5.92 -6.39
N PHE A 25 6.79 -6.72 -5.86
CA PHE A 25 7.06 -8.12 -5.51
C PHE A 25 7.35 -8.99 -6.74
N GLY A 26 6.70 -8.70 -7.88
CA GLY A 26 6.96 -9.33 -9.16
C GLY A 26 8.41 -9.12 -9.62
N PHE A 27 8.96 -7.91 -9.44
CA PHE A 27 10.38 -7.63 -9.72
C PHE A 27 11.35 -8.39 -8.81
N THR A 28 10.94 -8.75 -7.59
CA THR A 28 11.73 -9.63 -6.71
C THR A 28 11.39 -11.11 -6.88
N LEU A 29 10.57 -11.46 -7.88
CA LEU A 29 10.05 -12.80 -8.14
C LEU A 29 9.42 -13.44 -6.89
N TYR A 30 8.87 -12.63 -5.98
CA TYR A 30 8.32 -13.06 -4.70
C TYR A 30 9.33 -13.76 -3.78
N ARG A 31 10.63 -13.54 -3.98
CA ARG A 31 11.71 -14.17 -3.20
C ARG A 31 12.27 -13.29 -2.08
N LEU A 32 11.97 -11.99 -2.10
CA LEU A 32 12.52 -11.03 -1.14
C LEU A 32 11.40 -10.29 -0.41
N TRP A 33 11.36 -10.47 0.91
CA TRP A 33 10.37 -9.87 1.83
C TRP A 33 11.04 -8.98 2.88
N SER A 34 12.20 -8.40 2.54
CA SER A 34 12.93 -7.50 3.43
C SER A 34 12.22 -6.16 3.58
N PHE A 35 12.48 -5.45 4.69
CA PHE A 35 11.86 -4.15 4.95
C PHE A 35 12.04 -3.14 3.81
N PRO A 36 13.21 -3.01 3.15
CA PRO A 36 13.34 -2.13 1.98
C PRO A 36 12.39 -2.49 0.83
N VAL A 37 12.20 -3.78 0.53
CA VAL A 37 11.26 -4.21 -0.53
C VAL A 37 9.82 -3.88 -0.13
N LEU A 38 9.44 -4.15 1.12
CA LEU A 38 8.12 -3.79 1.66
C LEU A 38 7.88 -2.28 1.61
N ALA A 39 8.90 -1.46 1.93
CA ALA A 39 8.81 -0.01 1.87
C ALA A 39 8.61 0.49 0.43
N VAL A 40 9.34 -0.06 -0.54
CA VAL A 40 9.15 0.28 -1.97
C VAL A 40 7.76 -0.13 -2.45
N ALA A 41 7.28 -1.32 -2.09
CA ALA A 41 5.93 -1.79 -2.43
C ALA A 41 4.84 -0.89 -1.82
N ALA A 42 5.01 -0.47 -0.56
CA ALA A 42 4.11 0.44 0.13
C ALA A 42 4.06 1.82 -0.55
N VAL A 43 5.22 2.36 -0.94
CA VAL A 43 5.30 3.64 -1.67
C VAL A 43 4.66 3.53 -3.06
N ALA A 44 4.86 2.42 -3.77
CA ALA A 44 4.21 2.18 -5.06
C ALA A 44 2.69 2.14 -4.93
N SER A 45 2.18 1.45 -3.91
CA SER A 45 0.75 1.42 -3.57
C SER A 45 0.19 2.82 -3.28
N ALA A 46 0.89 3.61 -2.46
CA ALA A 46 0.50 4.98 -2.12
C ALA A 46 0.53 5.91 -3.34
N ALA A 47 1.52 5.77 -4.23
CA ALA A 47 1.61 6.53 -5.46
C ALA A 47 0.43 6.20 -6.39
N ALA A 48 0.06 4.93 -6.50
CA ALA A 48 -1.08 4.51 -7.32
C ALA A 48 -2.42 5.04 -6.78
N ALA A 49 -2.62 5.01 -5.45
CA ALA A 49 -3.76 5.66 -4.79
C ALA A 49 -3.79 7.17 -5.09
N TRP A 50 -2.64 7.83 -4.93
CA TRP A 50 -2.52 9.27 -5.13
C TRP A 50 -2.82 9.68 -6.58
N VAL A 51 -2.31 8.94 -7.58
CA VAL A 51 -2.62 9.19 -9.00
C VAL A 51 -4.12 9.04 -9.26
N LEU A 52 -4.73 7.96 -8.76
CA LEU A 52 -6.18 7.73 -8.93
C LEU A 52 -7.00 8.88 -8.34
N ASP A 53 -6.71 9.27 -7.11
CA ASP A 53 -7.40 10.37 -6.43
C ASP A 53 -7.17 11.71 -7.10
N TRP A 54 -5.95 11.96 -7.61
CA TRP A 54 -5.66 13.20 -8.34
C TRP A 54 -6.56 13.28 -9.57
N VAL A 55 -6.62 12.21 -10.38
CA VAL A 55 -7.43 12.19 -11.59
C VAL A 55 -8.92 12.32 -11.31
N ILE A 56 -9.44 11.61 -10.29
CA ILE A 56 -10.89 11.55 -10.03
C ILE A 56 -11.39 12.77 -9.25
N TYR A 57 -10.71 13.18 -8.18
CA TYR A 57 -11.26 14.13 -7.22
C TYR A 57 -10.49 15.46 -7.13
N TYR A 58 -9.21 15.48 -7.51
CA TYR A 58 -8.33 16.61 -7.20
C TYR A 58 -7.63 17.20 -8.43
N ALA A 59 -8.22 17.08 -9.62
CA ALA A 59 -7.63 17.53 -10.88
C ALA A 59 -7.30 19.04 -10.89
N ALA A 60 -8.06 19.85 -10.17
CA ALA A 60 -7.87 21.31 -10.08
C ALA A 60 -6.97 21.75 -8.90
N VAL A 61 -6.48 20.82 -8.08
CA VAL A 61 -5.61 21.16 -6.94
C VAL A 61 -4.21 21.52 -7.45
N ASP A 62 -3.63 22.54 -6.83
CA ASP A 62 -2.29 23.01 -7.14
C ASP A 62 -1.24 21.86 -7.13
N PRO A 63 -0.37 21.76 -8.15
CA PRO A 63 0.61 20.68 -8.24
C PRO A 63 1.58 20.61 -7.04
N THR A 64 1.89 21.75 -6.42
CA THR A 64 2.75 21.80 -5.23
C THR A 64 2.07 21.14 -4.05
N ILE A 65 0.77 21.42 -3.84
CA ILE A 65 -0.02 20.79 -2.79
C ILE A 65 -0.13 19.28 -3.04
N GLN A 66 -0.29 18.87 -4.30
CA GLN A 66 -0.35 17.46 -4.67
C GLN A 66 0.98 16.74 -4.40
N LEU A 67 2.10 17.38 -4.68
CA LEU A 67 3.41 16.83 -4.38
C LEU A 67 3.63 16.67 -2.87
N VAL A 68 3.25 17.68 -2.08
CA VAL A 68 3.31 17.60 -0.61
C VAL A 68 2.45 16.45 -0.09
N ARG A 69 1.22 16.30 -0.62
CA ARG A 69 0.33 15.18 -0.29
C ARG A 69 0.98 13.83 -0.60
N LEU A 70 1.60 13.68 -1.76
CA LEU A 70 2.31 12.45 -2.14
C LEU A 70 3.44 12.12 -1.15
N VAL A 71 4.22 13.12 -0.73
CA VAL A 71 5.31 12.93 0.25
C VAL A 71 4.77 12.43 1.58
N PHE A 72 3.71 13.05 2.10
CA PHE A 72 3.08 12.59 3.35
C PHE A 72 2.47 11.19 3.21
N MET A 73 1.84 10.88 2.08
CA MET A 73 1.31 9.54 1.80
C MET A 73 2.43 8.50 1.73
N ALA A 74 3.56 8.81 1.10
CA ALA A 74 4.71 7.91 1.02
C ALA A 74 5.32 7.64 2.41
N ILE A 75 5.51 8.68 3.23
CA ILE A 75 5.99 8.54 4.61
C ILE A 75 5.02 7.67 5.42
N SER A 76 3.72 7.97 5.34
CA SER A 76 2.67 7.19 6.01
C SER A 76 2.68 5.73 5.57
N ALA A 77 2.83 5.45 4.28
CA ALA A 77 2.86 4.10 3.74
C ALA A 77 4.07 3.30 4.26
N VAL A 78 5.26 3.90 4.31
CA VAL A 78 6.44 3.23 4.86
C VAL A 78 6.23 2.91 6.35
N VAL A 79 5.69 3.83 7.13
CA VAL A 79 5.50 3.65 8.57
C VAL A 79 4.38 2.65 8.86
N ILE A 80 3.20 2.85 8.29
CA ILE A 80 1.98 2.12 8.62
C ILE A 80 1.88 0.82 7.83
N VAL A 81 2.12 0.85 6.52
CA VAL A 81 1.98 -0.35 5.68
C VAL A 81 3.20 -1.23 5.84
N ALA A 82 4.41 -0.76 5.49
CA ALA A 82 5.59 -1.61 5.59
C ALA A 82 5.94 -1.95 7.05
N GLY A 83 5.99 -0.94 7.93
CA GLY A 83 6.23 -1.16 9.36
C GLY A 83 5.13 -1.97 10.04
N GLY A 84 3.87 -1.66 9.76
CA GLY A 84 2.72 -2.38 10.33
C GLY A 84 2.64 -3.83 9.85
N SER A 85 2.92 -4.13 8.57
CA SER A 85 2.98 -5.50 8.07
C SER A 85 4.03 -6.33 8.79
N VAL A 86 5.23 -5.78 9.03
CA VAL A 86 6.27 -6.47 9.80
C VAL A 86 5.85 -6.71 11.25
N ALA A 87 5.27 -5.69 11.91
CA ALA A 87 4.80 -5.80 13.28
C ALA A 87 3.67 -6.83 13.42
N LEU A 88 2.72 -6.82 12.49
CA LEU A 88 1.60 -7.75 12.42
C LEU A 88 2.11 -9.18 12.18
N HIS A 89 2.97 -9.39 11.18
CA HIS A 89 3.56 -10.69 10.88
C HIS A 89 4.27 -11.28 12.11
N ARG A 90 5.11 -10.48 12.78
CA ARG A 90 5.79 -10.91 14.02
C ARG A 90 4.82 -11.28 15.13
N SER A 91 3.72 -10.54 15.27
CA SER A 91 2.72 -10.79 16.31
C SER A 91 1.93 -12.07 16.03
N LEU A 92 1.56 -12.30 14.78
CA LEU A 92 0.90 -13.54 14.33
C LEU A 92 1.82 -14.75 14.50
N LYS A 93 3.11 -14.64 14.15
CA LYS A 93 4.10 -15.71 14.40
C LYS A 93 4.20 -16.05 15.89
N LYS A 94 4.28 -15.05 16.77
CA LYS A 94 4.31 -15.27 18.23
C LYS A 94 3.04 -15.93 18.77
N ALA A 95 1.90 -15.71 18.12
CA ALA A 95 0.63 -16.33 18.49
C ALA A 95 0.50 -17.79 18.01
N GLY A 96 1.44 -18.32 17.22
CA GLY A 96 1.44 -19.69 16.71
C GLY A 96 0.48 -19.93 15.53
N VAL A 97 -0.33 -18.94 15.13
CA VAL A 97 -1.31 -19.12 14.05
C VAL A 97 -0.67 -19.30 12.66
N LEU A 98 0.64 -19.03 12.54
CA LEU A 98 1.39 -19.16 11.28
C LEU A 98 2.24 -20.43 11.18
N GLU A 99 2.18 -21.37 12.14
CA GLU A 99 3.02 -22.58 12.15
C GLU A 99 2.89 -23.47 10.91
N GLY A 100 1.77 -23.37 10.17
CA GLY A 100 1.55 -24.10 8.91
C GLY A 100 1.99 -23.36 7.64
N PHE A 101 2.52 -22.14 7.75
CA PHE A 101 2.90 -21.31 6.60
C PHE A 101 4.43 -21.23 6.44
N PRO A 102 4.93 -21.01 5.22
CA PRO A 102 6.34 -20.68 4.99
C PRO A 102 6.72 -19.40 5.73
N ASP A 103 7.99 -19.35 6.15
CA ASP A 103 8.62 -18.20 6.81
C ASP A 103 8.94 -17.04 5.85
#